data_AF-A0A970LDV6-F1
#
_entry.id   AF-A0A970LDV6-F1
#
_cell.length_a   1.000
_cell.length_b   1.000
_cell.length_c   1.000
_cell.angle_alpha   90.00
_cell.angle_beta   90.00
_cell.angle_gamma   90.00
#
_symmetry.space_group_name_H-M   'P 1'
#
loop_
_entity.id
_entity.type
_entity.pdbx_description
1 polymer ?
#
loop_
_entity_poly.entity_id
_entity_poly.type
_entity_poly.pdbx_seq_one_letter_code
_entity_poly.pdbx_strand_id
1 'polypeptide(L)'
;MILLIVWVVVLVIVAVVTNYNIEIKNKGLAIMNNKHFKAGVIGFSFAIIGSLLRLFAQDIAWPLEYGYSGPREETIWAIREQAYKDIGLTFLIFGLAVLLVTIINWLWSSFPNREE
;
A
#
# COMPACT_ATOMS: atom_id res chain seq x y z
N MET A 1 5.73 18.75 3.25
CA MET A 1 5.27 17.70 4.18
C MET A 1 4.96 16.39 3.47
N ILE A 2 4.08 16.37 2.45
CA ILE A 2 3.73 15.17 1.66
C ILE A 2 4.97 14.47 1.03
N LEU A 3 5.88 15.24 0.44
CA LEU A 3 7.15 14.73 -0.12
C LEU A 3 8.01 13.97 0.92
N LEU A 4 7.96 14.39 2.18
CA LEU A 4 8.74 13.79 3.26
C LEU A 4 8.13 12.45 3.70
N ILE A 5 6.80 12.35 3.71
CA ILE A 5 6.06 11.13 4.02
C ILE A 5 6.24 10.08 2.92
N VAL A 6 6.15 10.50 1.65
CA VAL A 6 6.42 9.62 0.51
C VAL A 6 7.85 9.08 0.60
N TRP A 7 8.83 9.93 0.90
CA TRP A 7 10.22 9.50 1.09
C TRP A 7 10.41 8.51 2.25
N VAL A 8 9.73 8.73 3.38
CA VAL A 8 9.77 7.81 4.53
C VAL A 8 9.17 6.45 4.16
N VAL A 9 8.04 6.43 3.45
CA VAL A 9 7.43 5.18 2.99
C VAL A 9 8.33 4.43 2.01
N VAL A 10 8.96 5.13 1.07
CA VAL A 10 9.93 4.53 0.15
C VAL A 10 11.11 3.95 0.92
N LEU A 11 11.66 4.66 1.91
CA LEU A 11 12.75 4.16 2.76
C LEU A 11 12.34 2.92 3.56
N VAL A 12 11.13 2.89 4.11
CA VAL A 12 10.61 1.72 4.83
C VAL A 12 10.47 0.52 3.90
N ILE A 13 9.88 0.71 2.71
CA ILE A 13 9.73 -0.37 1.72
C ILE A 13 11.11 -0.89 1.30
N VAL A 14 12.04 0.02 0.99
CA VAL A 14 13.42 -0.34 0.62
C VAL A 14 14.06 -1.13 1.75
N ALA A 15 14.04 -0.63 2.99
CA ALA A 15 14.64 -1.28 4.15
C ALA A 15 14.05 -2.68 4.42
N VAL A 16 12.73 -2.85 4.30
CA VAL A 16 12.07 -4.16 4.45
C VAL A 16 12.54 -5.12 3.35
N VAL A 17 12.64 -4.66 2.10
CA VAL A 17 13.12 -5.47 0.97
C VAL A 17 14.59 -5.85 1.13
N THR A 18 15.47 -4.93 1.55
CA THR A 18 16.90 -5.26 1.75
C THR A 18 17.10 -6.23 2.90
N ASN A 19 16.41 -6.03 4.02
CA ASN A 19 16.56 -6.88 5.21
C ASN A 19 16.12 -8.32 4.92
N TYR A 20 15.02 -8.48 4.18
CA TYR A 20 14.55 -9.79 3.76
C TYR A 20 15.49 -10.49 2.76
N ASN A 21 16.06 -9.75 1.80
CA ASN A 21 17.04 -10.31 0.87
C ASN A 21 18.30 -10.84 1.58
N ILE A 22 18.74 -10.17 2.65
CA ILE A 22 19.84 -10.63 3.51
C ILE A 22 19.46 -11.93 4.22
N GLU A 23 18.24 -12.01 4.77
CA GLU A 23 17.77 -13.20 5.47
C GLU A 23 17.61 -14.42 4.54
N ILE A 24 17.09 -14.24 3.32
CA ILE A 24 17.03 -15.29 2.30
C ILE A 24 18.43 -15.78 1.93
N LYS A 25 19.37 -14.85 1.72
CA LYS A 25 20.76 -15.19 1.37
C LYS A 25 21.45 -16.00 2.47
N ASN A 26 21.12 -15.70 3.73
CA ASN A 26 21.67 -16.41 4.89
C ASN A 26 21.01 -17.77 5.16
N LYS A 27 19.74 -17.98 4.75
CA LYS A 27 18.99 -19.23 4.98
C LYS A 27 18.99 -20.23 3.82
N GLY A 28 19.61 -19.91 2.68
CA GLY A 28 19.74 -20.85 1.54
C GLY A 28 18.42 -21.31 0.89
N LEU A 29 17.29 -20.64 1.17
CA LEU A 29 15.95 -21.05 0.76
C LEU A 29 15.48 -20.25 -0.48
N ALA A 30 16.04 -20.55 -1.65
CA ALA A 30 16.19 -19.53 -2.69
C ALA A 30 15.05 -19.34 -3.71
N ILE A 31 14.02 -20.19 -3.85
CA ILE A 31 13.23 -20.15 -5.12
C ILE A 31 11.70 -20.04 -4.94
N MET A 32 11.06 -20.75 -4.02
CA MET A 32 9.60 -20.65 -3.84
C MET A 32 9.16 -19.42 -3.02
N ASN A 33 9.94 -19.03 -2.00
CA ASN A 33 9.56 -17.94 -1.09
C ASN A 33 9.60 -16.54 -1.74
N ASN A 34 10.40 -16.37 -2.79
CA ASN A 34 10.66 -15.06 -3.41
C ASN A 34 9.43 -14.52 -4.18
N LYS A 35 8.61 -15.39 -4.79
CA LYS A 35 7.42 -14.95 -5.54
C LYS A 35 6.32 -14.44 -4.61
N HIS A 36 5.99 -15.18 -3.56
CA HIS A 36 5.00 -14.76 -2.57
C HIS A 36 5.45 -13.51 -1.82
N PHE A 37 6.74 -13.40 -1.48
CA PHE A 37 7.26 -12.20 -0.85
C PHE A 37 7.13 -10.96 -1.75
N LYS A 38 7.52 -11.05 -3.03
CA LYS A 38 7.35 -9.95 -3.98
C LYS A 38 5.89 -9.52 -4.13
N ALA A 39 4.97 -10.48 -4.22
CA ALA A 39 3.53 -10.19 -4.26
C ALA A 39 3.04 -9.52 -2.97
N GLY A 40 3.52 -9.96 -1.80
CA GLY A 40 3.23 -9.35 -0.52
C GLY A 40 3.74 -7.91 -0.41
N VAL A 41 4.97 -7.64 -0.84
CA VAL A 41 5.53 -6.28 -0.86
C VAL A 41 4.72 -5.36 -1.78
N ILE A 42 4.29 -5.84 -2.96
CA ILE A 42 3.44 -5.07 -3.87
C ILE A 42 2.09 -4.77 -3.22
N GLY A 43 1.43 -5.78 -2.65
CA GLY A 43 0.15 -5.60 -1.95
C GLY A 43 0.24 -4.61 -0.79
N PHE A 44 1.31 -4.71 0.00
CA PHE A 44 1.58 -3.79 1.11
C PHE A 44 1.85 -2.36 0.62
N SER A 45 2.59 -2.20 -0.48
CA SER A 45 2.85 -0.90 -1.08
C SER A 45 1.56 -0.23 -1.55
N PHE A 46 0.67 -0.98 -2.22
CA PHE A 46 -0.63 -0.47 -2.64
C PHE A 46 -1.53 -0.12 -1.45
N ALA A 47 -1.51 -0.92 -0.38
CA ALA A 47 -2.26 -0.62 0.84
C ALA A 47 -1.76 0.68 1.50
N ILE A 48 -0.44 0.88 1.60
CA ILE A 48 0.11 2.11 2.15
C ILE A 48 -0.23 3.32 1.28
N ILE A 49 -0.01 3.22 -0.04
CA ILE A 49 -0.30 4.32 -0.97
C ILE A 49 -1.79 4.68 -0.93
N GLY A 50 -2.67 3.68 -0.93
CA GLY A 50 -4.12 3.91 -0.83
C GLY A 50 -4.52 4.58 0.49
N SER A 51 -3.94 4.15 1.61
CA SER A 51 -4.17 4.74 2.93
C SER A 51 -3.67 6.19 3.00
N LEU A 52 -2.46 6.45 2.49
CA LEU A 52 -1.89 7.79 2.42
C LEU A 52 -2.74 8.71 1.55
N LEU A 53 -3.15 8.25 0.35
CA LEU A 53 -3.96 9.06 -0.55
C LEU A 53 -5.28 9.44 0.11
N ARG A 54 -5.88 8.55 0.89
CA ARG A 54 -7.10 8.83 1.64
C ARG A 54 -6.89 9.81 2.79
N LEU A 55 -5.80 9.67 3.55
CA LEU A 55 -5.47 10.57 4.67
C LEU A 55 -5.13 11.99 4.19
N PHE A 56 -4.42 12.10 3.07
CA PHE A 56 -3.99 13.37 2.49
C PHE A 56 -4.95 13.90 1.42
N ALA A 57 -6.08 13.24 1.17
CA ALA A 57 -7.05 13.67 0.15
C ALA A 57 -7.51 15.12 0.36
N GLN A 58 -7.70 15.51 1.63
CA GLN A 58 -8.08 16.87 1.99
C GLN A 58 -6.95 17.86 1.66
N ASP A 59 -5.72 17.56 2.04
CA ASP A 59 -4.55 18.43 1.79
C ASP A 59 -4.21 18.55 0.29
N ILE A 60 -4.52 17.53 -0.52
CA ILE A 60 -4.31 17.53 -1.97
C ILE A 60 -5.44 18.29 -2.69
N ALA A 61 -6.68 18.13 -2.22
CA ALA A 61 -7.83 18.75 -2.85
C ALA A 61 -7.95 20.24 -2.52
N TRP A 62 -7.54 20.68 -1.32
CA TRP A 62 -7.71 22.06 -0.91
C TRP A 62 -6.58 22.99 -1.39
N PRO A 63 -6.88 24.14 -2.02
CA PRO A 63 -5.86 25.15 -2.32
C PRO A 63 -5.28 25.74 -1.03
N LEU A 64 -3.96 25.64 -0.85
CA LEU A 64 -3.22 26.16 0.31
C LEU A 64 -3.22 27.70 0.41
N GLU A 65 -3.46 28.39 -0.71
CA GLU A 65 -3.26 29.83 -0.84
C GLU A 65 -4.51 30.67 -0.57
N TYR A 66 -5.70 30.06 -0.55
CA TYR A 66 -6.96 30.77 -0.37
C TYR A 66 -7.70 30.27 0.86
N GLY A 67 -7.70 31.08 1.93
CA GLY A 67 -8.52 30.89 3.11
C GLY A 67 -10.00 31.00 2.76
N TYR A 68 -10.58 29.91 2.28
CA TYR A 68 -11.98 29.87 1.91
C TYR A 68 -12.86 29.78 3.15
N SER A 69 -13.77 30.74 3.28
CA SER A 69 -14.69 30.90 4.41
C SER A 69 -16.13 30.48 4.11
N GLY A 70 -16.37 29.83 2.96
CA GLY A 70 -17.72 29.40 2.53
C GLY A 70 -18.08 27.96 2.95
N PRO A 71 -19.32 27.51 2.72
CA PRO A 71 -19.76 26.14 2.98
C PRO A 71 -18.91 25.15 2.17
N ARG A 72 -18.22 24.22 2.86
CA ARG A 72 -17.25 23.31 2.21
C ARG A 72 -17.92 22.35 1.23
N GLU A 73 -19.14 21.93 1.51
CA GLU A 73 -19.77 20.73 0.93
C GLU A 73 -20.21 20.87 -0.54
N GLU A 74 -20.42 22.10 -1.04
CA GLU A 74 -20.89 22.34 -2.43
C GLU A 74 -19.79 22.85 -3.37
N THR A 75 -18.52 22.75 -2.95
CA THR A 75 -17.40 23.25 -3.74
C THR A 75 -16.83 22.19 -4.67
N ILE A 76 -16.26 22.63 -5.80
CA ILE A 76 -15.47 21.76 -6.71
C ILE A 76 -14.34 21.04 -5.95
N TRP A 77 -13.85 21.65 -4.87
CA TRP A 77 -12.81 21.08 -4.01
C TRP A 77 -13.31 19.90 -3.16
N ALA A 78 -14.53 19.95 -2.64
CA ALA A 78 -15.14 18.81 -1.93
C ALA A 78 -15.36 17.61 -2.85
N ILE A 79 -15.77 17.85 -4.10
CA ILE A 79 -15.91 16.80 -5.12
C ILE A 79 -14.54 16.15 -5.41
N ARG A 80 -13.47 16.96 -5.52
CA ARG A 80 -12.10 16.45 -5.70
C ARG A 80 -11.60 15.67 -4.49
N GLU A 81 -11.86 16.15 -3.28
CA GLU A 81 -11.49 15.45 -2.05
C GLU A 81 -12.14 14.07 -1.99
N GLN A 82 -13.44 14.00 -2.28
CA GLN A 82 -14.16 12.74 -2.32
C GLN A 82 -13.59 11.79 -3.38
N ALA A 83 -13.29 12.29 -4.58
CA ALA A 83 -12.67 11.50 -5.63
C ALA A 83 -11.30 10.93 -5.19
N TYR A 84 -10.45 11.72 -4.53
CA TYR A 84 -9.17 11.20 -4.01
C TYR A 84 -9.36 10.17 -2.90
N LYS A 85 -10.35 10.34 -2.01
CA LYS A 85 -10.69 9.33 -0.99
C LYS A 85 -11.15 8.02 -1.63
N ASP A 86 -11.97 8.09 -2.67
CA ASP A 86 -12.51 6.92 -3.36
C ASP A 86 -11.43 6.17 -4.16
N ILE A 87 -10.53 6.91 -4.83
CA ILE A 87 -9.35 6.34 -5.49
C ILE A 87 -8.41 5.70 -4.44
N GLY A 88 -8.15 6.39 -3.32
CA GLY A 88 -7.34 5.86 -2.23
C GLY A 88 -7.93 4.59 -1.62
N LEU A 89 -9.25 4.55 -1.43
CA LEU A 89 -9.96 3.38 -0.95
C LEU A 89 -9.85 2.21 -1.94
N THR A 90 -9.94 2.46 -3.25
CA THR A 90 -9.79 1.43 -4.27
C THR A 90 -8.39 0.81 -4.23
N PHE A 91 -7.34 1.64 -4.14
CA PHE A 91 -5.97 1.14 -3.99
C PHE A 91 -5.74 0.37 -2.69
N LEU A 92 -6.36 0.81 -1.59
CA LEU A 92 -6.31 0.12 -0.30
C LEU A 92 -6.95 -1.27 -0.40
N ILE A 93 -8.18 -1.36 -0.94
CA ILE A 93 -8.89 -2.62 -1.12
C ILE A 93 -8.10 -3.56 -2.03
N PHE A 94 -7.56 -3.03 -3.14
CA PHE A 94 -6.74 -3.81 -4.05
C PHE A 94 -5.48 -4.35 -3.37
N GLY A 95 -4.74 -3.51 -2.64
CA GLY A 95 -3.55 -3.91 -1.89
C GLY A 95 -3.84 -4.99 -0.84
N LEU A 96 -4.93 -4.84 -0.09
CA LEU A 96 -5.40 -5.83 0.89
C LEU A 96 -5.81 -7.14 0.22
N ALA A 97 -6.47 -7.10 -0.94
CA ALA A 97 -6.83 -8.30 -1.69
C ALA A 97 -5.60 -9.07 -2.15
N VAL A 98 -4.58 -8.38 -2.68
CA VAL A 98 -3.30 -9.00 -3.09
C VAL A 98 -2.60 -9.64 -1.89
N LEU A 99 -2.58 -8.96 -0.72
CA LEU A 99 -2.03 -9.53 0.51
C LEU A 99 -2.78 -10.80 0.94
N LEU A 100 -4.12 -10.76 0.92
CA LEU A 100 -4.95 -11.89 1.32
C LEU A 100 -4.75 -13.10 0.41
N VAL A 101 -4.73 -12.91 -0.90
CA VAL A 101 -4.44 -13.98 -1.87
C VAL A 101 -3.03 -14.53 -1.66
N THR A 102 -2.05 -13.66 -1.40
CA THR A 102 -0.66 -14.08 -1.14
C THR A 102 -0.56 -14.95 0.12
N ILE A 103 -1.27 -14.57 1.20
CA ILE A 103 -1.31 -15.33 2.46
C ILE A 103 -2.01 -16.68 2.25
N ILE A 104 -3.17 -16.71 1.57
CA ILE A 104 -3.89 -17.96 1.30
C ILE A 104 -3.02 -18.90 0.48
N ASN A 105 -2.40 -18.41 -0.60
CA ASN A 105 -1.54 -19.21 -1.45
C ASN A 105 -0.31 -19.71 -0.70
N TRP A 106 0.26 -18.90 0.20
CA TRP A 106 1.35 -19.33 1.06
C TRP A 106 0.92 -20.43 2.05
N LEU A 107 -0.23 -20.28 2.69
CA LEU A 107 -0.80 -21.30 3.58
C LEU A 107 -1.00 -22.61 2.83
N TRP A 108 -1.64 -22.60 1.66
CA TRP A 108 -1.84 -23.81 0.84
C TRP A 108 -0.52 -24.43 0.38
N SER A 109 0.48 -23.63 -0.01
CA SER A 109 1.81 -24.16 -0.36
C SER A 109 2.56 -24.78 0.84
N SER A 110 2.21 -24.37 2.07
CA SER A 110 2.82 -24.87 3.31
C SER A 110 2.18 -26.17 3.81
N PHE A 111 0.99 -26.51 3.27
CA PHE A 111 0.34 -27.80 3.47
C PHE A 111 0.37 -28.56 2.15
N PRO A 112 1.51 -29.17 1.76
CA PRO A 112 1.48 -30.13 0.65
C PRO A 112 0.48 -31.22 1.03
N ASN A 113 -0.51 -31.47 0.17
CA ASN A 113 -1.42 -32.60 0.31
C ASN A 113 -0.58 -33.84 0.62
N ARG A 114 -0.74 -34.43 1.81
CA ARG A 114 -0.23 -35.77 2.13
C ARG A 114 -1.18 -36.81 1.57
N GLU A 115 -1.44 -36.73 0.28
CA GLU A 115 -2.20 -37.70 -0.52
C GLU A 115 -1.56 -37.57 -1.90
N GLU A 116 -0.77 -38.51 -2.44
CA GLU A 116 -0.72 -39.99 -2.32
C GLU A 116 0.73 -40.49 -2.46
#